data_AF-A0A8S3SJ96-F1
#
_entry.id   AF-A0A8S3SJ96-F1
#
_cell.length_a   1.000
_cell.length_b   1.000
_cell.length_c   1.000
_cell.angle_alpha   90.00
_cell.angle_beta   90.00
_cell.angle_gamma   90.00
#
_symmetry.space_group_name_H-M   'P 1'
#
loop_
_entity.id
_entity.type
_entity.pdbx_description
1 polymer ?
#
loop_
_entity_poly.entity_id
_entity_poly.type
_entity_poly.pdbx_seq_one_letter_code
_entity_poly.pdbx_strand_id
1 'polypeptide(L)'
;MGISNWYNSFQSKDPQDHKSAKKLAYLVTKYKRRHGWTHRDAVRLAHVHPRTTDIRLIIEYIFGENITVNITPNQASIGEFLDAARKAKQCNDVEEIRSLIANYHLSREHIPTRFLNNIAVWEIKRVKEQCQQSPGRVSEDLAVPFKWAASRQKRFDVIVVLTDSLTSCGYMHPAEMLKQYMRYVAIDKYHLIVVGMTDNDYTIASPIDMNALDVVGFDLHTPSVIRNFVNDFQSDPSMQTDNPYADLEEMENVTLY
;
A
#
# COMPACT_ATOMS: atom_id res chain seq x y z
N MET A 1 7.13 27.42 2.55
CA MET A 1 7.98 26.86 1.46
C MET A 1 7.64 25.43 1.05
N GLY A 2 7.19 24.54 1.95
CA GLY A 2 6.98 23.10 1.63
C GLY A 2 6.08 22.78 0.41
N ILE A 3 4.90 23.41 0.30
CA ILE A 3 3.97 23.15 -0.80
C ILE A 3 4.55 23.57 -2.15
N SER A 4 5.13 24.78 -2.25
CA SER A 4 5.78 25.25 -3.48
C SER A 4 6.96 24.37 -3.90
N ASN A 5 7.73 23.89 -2.92
CA ASN A 5 8.81 22.94 -3.17
C ASN A 5 8.29 21.59 -3.66
N TRP A 6 7.13 21.12 -3.19
CA TRP A 6 6.53 19.86 -3.66
C TRP A 6 6.17 19.91 -5.15
N TYR A 7 5.58 20.99 -5.65
CA TYR A 7 5.33 21.12 -7.10
C TYR A 7 6.64 21.23 -7.88
N ASN A 8 7.58 22.03 -7.37
CA ASN A 8 8.87 22.26 -8.03
C ASN A 8 9.84 21.08 -7.95
N SER A 9 9.63 20.10 -7.07
CA SER A 9 10.48 18.90 -7.00
C SER A 9 10.28 17.93 -8.16
N PHE A 10 9.23 18.13 -8.97
CA PHE A 10 8.99 17.35 -10.19
C PHE A 10 9.72 17.89 -11.42
N GLN A 11 10.60 18.89 -11.26
CA GLN A 11 11.52 19.30 -12.33
C GLN A 11 12.60 18.23 -12.56
N SER A 12 13.01 18.04 -13.82
CA SER A 12 14.20 17.25 -14.13
C SER A 12 15.46 18.12 -14.12
N LYS A 13 16.61 17.49 -13.86
CA LYS A 13 17.92 18.10 -14.06
C LYS A 13 18.31 18.15 -15.54
N ASP A 14 17.78 17.22 -16.33
CA ASP A 14 17.95 17.18 -17.79
C ASP A 14 16.74 17.87 -18.46
N PRO A 15 16.94 18.96 -19.22
CA PRO A 15 15.88 19.67 -19.94
C PRO A 15 15.06 18.80 -20.91
N GLN A 16 15.57 17.65 -21.36
CA GLN A 16 14.86 16.72 -22.25
C GLN A 16 14.11 15.61 -21.51
N ASP A 17 14.34 15.43 -20.21
CA ASP A 17 13.66 14.40 -19.42
C ASP A 17 12.40 14.94 -18.75
N HIS A 18 11.26 14.58 -19.32
CA HIS A 18 9.94 15.00 -18.85
C HIS A 18 9.27 13.99 -17.89
N LYS A 19 9.95 12.90 -17.47
CA LYS A 19 9.32 11.83 -16.66
C LYS A 19 8.75 12.34 -15.34
N SER A 20 9.49 13.16 -14.61
CA SER A 20 9.06 13.72 -13.33
C SER A 20 7.86 14.66 -13.52
N ALA A 21 7.86 15.50 -14.55
CA ALA A 21 6.74 16.38 -14.86
C ALA A 21 5.50 15.59 -15.31
N LYS A 22 5.65 14.52 -16.09
CA LYS A 22 4.56 13.59 -16.42
C LYS A 22 3.94 12.96 -15.18
N LYS A 23 4.76 12.62 -14.18
CA LYS A 23 4.27 12.13 -12.88
C LYS A 23 3.44 13.19 -12.17
N LEU A 24 3.86 14.46 -12.19
CA LEU A 24 3.06 15.56 -11.64
C LEU A 24 1.74 15.72 -12.41
N ALA A 25 1.75 15.68 -13.74
CA ALA A 25 0.56 15.74 -14.57
C ALA A 25 -0.45 14.63 -14.19
N TYR A 26 0.04 13.40 -14.04
CA TYR A 26 -0.76 12.26 -13.57
C TYR A 26 -1.37 12.47 -12.17
N LEU A 27 -0.58 13.00 -11.22
CA LEU A 27 -1.05 13.24 -9.86
C LEU A 27 -2.17 14.29 -9.82
N VAL A 28 -2.02 15.39 -10.56
CA VAL A 28 -2.99 16.50 -10.53
C VAL A 28 -4.30 16.15 -11.24
N THR A 29 -4.25 15.26 -12.24
CA THR A 29 -5.46 14.76 -12.93
C THR A 29 -6.17 13.68 -12.11
N LYS A 30 -5.41 12.79 -11.45
CA LYS A 30 -5.94 11.72 -10.58
C LYS A 30 -6.57 12.26 -9.31
N TYR A 31 -5.93 13.23 -8.66
CA TYR A 31 -6.32 13.76 -7.34
C TYR A 31 -6.75 15.23 -7.39
N LYS A 32 -7.69 15.57 -8.28
CA LYS A 32 -8.18 16.95 -8.45
C LYS A 32 -8.64 17.61 -7.13
N ARG A 33 -9.23 16.83 -6.22
CA ARG A 33 -9.68 17.25 -4.88
C ARG A 33 -9.56 16.09 -3.88
N ARG A 34 -9.03 16.38 -2.69
CA ARG A 34 -9.00 15.45 -1.54
C ARG A 34 -9.12 16.23 -0.23
N HIS A 35 -9.85 15.66 0.73
CA HIS A 35 -10.05 16.24 2.06
C HIS A 35 -10.43 17.73 2.05
N GLY A 36 -11.31 18.13 1.11
CA GLY A 36 -11.75 19.52 0.96
C GLY A 36 -10.86 20.41 0.08
N TRP A 37 -9.59 20.07 -0.12
CA TRP A 37 -8.61 20.88 -0.86
C TRP A 37 -8.50 20.50 -2.33
N THR A 38 -8.30 21.50 -3.20
CA THR A 38 -7.92 21.31 -4.60
C THR A 38 -6.47 21.74 -4.86
N HIS A 39 -5.88 21.25 -5.95
CA HIS A 39 -4.58 21.76 -6.41
C HIS A 39 -4.61 23.27 -6.71
N ARG A 40 -5.77 23.81 -7.11
CA ARG A 40 -5.95 25.26 -7.32
C ARG A 40 -5.79 26.02 -6.01
N ASP A 41 -6.38 25.53 -4.93
CA ASP A 41 -6.28 26.15 -3.61
C ASP A 41 -4.83 26.09 -3.09
N ALA A 42 -4.19 24.93 -3.21
CA ALA A 42 -2.80 24.74 -2.80
C ALA A 42 -1.84 25.66 -3.57
N VAL A 43 -2.00 25.77 -4.89
CA VAL A 43 -1.16 26.64 -5.72
C VAL A 43 -1.36 28.12 -5.38
N ARG A 44 -2.62 28.55 -5.23
CA ARG A 44 -2.97 29.94 -4.89
C ARG A 44 -2.41 30.34 -3.53
N LEU A 45 -2.70 29.56 -2.49
CA LEU A 45 -2.36 29.92 -1.10
C LEU A 45 -0.87 29.77 -0.80
N ALA A 46 -0.18 28.83 -1.45
CA ALA A 46 1.27 28.67 -1.28
C ALA A 46 2.10 29.59 -2.20
N HIS A 47 1.45 30.41 -3.03
CA HIS A 47 2.10 31.27 -4.04
C HIS A 47 3.16 30.50 -4.84
N VAL A 48 2.75 29.38 -5.45
CA VAL A 48 3.68 28.51 -6.18
C VAL A 48 4.12 29.20 -7.46
N HIS A 49 5.42 29.48 -7.55
CA HIS A 49 6.05 29.98 -8.76
C HIS A 49 6.71 28.81 -9.50
N PRO A 50 6.25 28.45 -10.72
CA PRO A 50 6.84 27.35 -11.47
C PRO A 50 8.27 27.68 -11.90
N ARG A 51 9.21 26.76 -11.64
CA ARG A 51 10.63 26.90 -12.02
C ARG A 51 10.93 26.44 -13.44
N THR A 52 10.05 25.66 -14.05
CA THR A 52 10.21 25.12 -15.41
C THR A 52 8.95 25.34 -16.22
N THR A 53 9.09 25.30 -17.55
CA THR A 53 7.98 25.40 -18.50
C THR A 53 7.00 24.24 -18.35
N ASP A 54 7.46 23.04 -17.99
CA ASP A 54 6.59 21.88 -17.76
C ASP A 54 5.67 22.07 -16.56
N ILE A 55 6.22 22.53 -15.45
CA ILE A 55 5.44 22.76 -14.23
C ILE A 55 4.49 23.92 -14.46
N ARG A 56 4.92 24.95 -15.20
CA ARG A 56 4.06 26.05 -15.62
C ARG A 56 2.87 25.53 -16.42
N LEU A 57 3.09 24.67 -17.43
CA LEU A 57 2.04 24.06 -18.25
C LEU A 57 1.00 23.31 -17.40
N ILE A 58 1.46 22.53 -16.42
CA ILE A 58 0.59 21.76 -15.52
C ILE A 58 -0.19 22.71 -14.57
N ILE A 59 0.44 23.78 -14.11
CA ILE A 59 -0.23 24.80 -13.28
C ILE A 59 -1.30 25.53 -14.11
N GLU A 60 -1.00 25.96 -15.32
CA GLU A 60 -1.98 26.58 -16.25
C GLU A 60 -3.19 25.65 -16.46
N TYR A 61 -2.96 24.34 -16.62
CA TYR A 61 -4.03 23.33 -16.65
C TYR A 61 -4.90 23.31 -15.38
N ILE A 62 -4.30 23.38 -14.18
CA ILE A 62 -5.04 23.43 -12.89
C ILE A 62 -5.98 24.65 -12.84
N PHE A 63 -5.55 25.77 -13.42
CA PHE A 63 -6.36 26.99 -13.53
C PHE A 63 -7.40 26.94 -14.65
N GLY A 64 -7.40 25.88 -15.46
CA GLY A 64 -8.36 25.68 -16.53
C GLY A 64 -8.07 26.55 -17.75
N GLU A 65 -6.84 26.99 -17.92
CA GLU A 65 -6.41 27.74 -19.10
C GLU A 65 -6.31 26.79 -20.31
N ASN A 66 -6.59 27.32 -21.50
CA ASN A 66 -6.47 26.56 -22.74
C ASN A 66 -4.99 26.30 -23.03
N ILE A 67 -4.56 25.04 -22.85
CA ILE A 67 -3.16 24.60 -22.96
C ILE A 67 -2.60 24.79 -24.39
N THR A 68 -3.47 24.94 -25.39
CA THR A 68 -3.14 24.88 -26.83
C THR A 68 -2.16 25.94 -27.33
N VAL A 69 -1.89 26.99 -26.56
CA VAL A 69 -1.10 28.15 -27.03
C VAL A 69 0.40 28.04 -26.69
N ASN A 70 0.81 27.19 -25.75
CA ASN A 70 2.18 27.21 -25.19
C ASN A 70 2.93 25.86 -25.20
N ILE A 71 2.44 24.84 -25.92
CA ILE A 71 3.11 23.52 -25.93
C ILE A 71 4.27 23.53 -26.93
N THR A 72 5.50 23.37 -26.44
CA THR A 72 6.66 23.08 -27.29
C THR A 72 6.63 21.61 -27.77
N PRO A 73 7.24 21.26 -28.92
CA PRO A 73 7.27 19.87 -29.39
C PRO A 73 7.76 18.86 -28.35
N ASN A 74 8.72 19.26 -27.49
CA ASN A 74 9.26 18.41 -26.43
C ASN A 74 8.24 18.16 -25.29
N GLN A 75 7.31 19.09 -25.07
CA GLN A 75 6.25 19.00 -24.06
C GLN A 75 4.97 18.35 -24.57
N ALA A 76 4.89 18.00 -25.85
CA ALA A 76 3.70 17.45 -26.50
C ALA A 76 3.08 16.29 -25.69
N SER A 77 3.92 15.37 -25.23
CA SER A 77 3.46 14.21 -24.46
C SER A 77 2.80 14.54 -23.10
N ILE A 78 3.15 15.65 -22.44
CA ILE A 78 2.47 16.09 -21.21
C ILE A 78 1.12 16.71 -21.57
N GLY A 79 1.11 17.59 -22.59
CA GLY A 79 -0.11 18.25 -23.07
C GLY A 79 -1.14 17.24 -23.56
N GLU A 80 -0.72 16.27 -24.36
CA GLU A 80 -1.56 15.18 -24.86
C GLU A 80 -2.18 14.37 -23.72
N PHE A 81 -1.42 14.05 -22.67
CA PHE A 81 -1.94 13.34 -21.50
C PHE A 81 -2.99 14.19 -20.75
N LEU A 82 -2.72 15.48 -20.52
CA LEU A 82 -3.66 16.38 -19.84
C LEU A 82 -4.96 16.55 -20.64
N ASP A 83 -4.85 16.61 -21.96
CA ASP A 83 -5.98 16.66 -22.88
C ASP A 83 -6.75 15.33 -22.91
N ALA A 84 -6.06 14.19 -22.95
CA ALA A 84 -6.68 12.86 -22.85
C ALA A 84 -7.46 12.70 -21.54
N ALA A 85 -6.89 13.14 -20.41
CA ALA A 85 -7.55 13.13 -19.11
C ALA A 85 -8.79 14.06 -19.07
N ARG A 86 -8.77 15.19 -19.81
CA ARG A 86 -9.94 16.07 -19.96
C ARG A 86 -11.01 15.42 -20.85
N LYS A 87 -10.61 14.87 -22.00
CA LYS A 87 -11.48 14.17 -22.95
C LYS A 87 -12.18 12.98 -22.29
N ALA A 88 -11.46 12.16 -21.52
CA ALA A 88 -12.03 11.04 -20.79
C ALA A 88 -13.20 11.45 -19.88
N LYS A 89 -13.14 12.63 -19.25
CA LYS A 89 -14.23 13.13 -18.40
C LYS A 89 -15.48 13.57 -19.18
N GLN A 90 -15.29 14.03 -20.42
CA GLN A 90 -16.34 14.53 -21.30
C GLN A 90 -16.91 13.45 -22.22
N CYS A 91 -16.17 12.36 -22.42
CA CYS A 91 -16.52 11.25 -23.29
C CYS A 91 -17.79 10.52 -22.82
N ASN A 92 -18.59 10.08 -23.80
CA ASN A 92 -19.82 9.30 -23.60
C ASN A 92 -19.80 7.96 -24.38
N ASP A 93 -18.70 7.64 -25.05
CA ASP A 93 -18.53 6.40 -25.79
C ASP A 93 -17.60 5.41 -25.06
N VAL A 94 -17.96 4.13 -25.11
CA VAL A 94 -17.23 3.06 -24.41
C VAL A 94 -15.92 2.74 -25.12
N GLU A 95 -15.91 2.69 -26.45
CA GLU A 95 -14.71 2.36 -27.23
C GLU A 95 -13.70 3.51 -27.19
N GLU A 96 -14.18 4.76 -27.24
CA GLU A 96 -13.33 5.92 -27.04
C GLU A 96 -12.68 5.90 -25.64
N ILE A 97 -13.43 5.62 -24.57
CA ILE A 97 -12.86 5.45 -23.21
C ILE A 97 -11.83 4.33 -23.17
N ARG A 98 -12.10 3.17 -23.78
CA ARG A 98 -11.15 2.05 -23.87
C ARG A 98 -9.85 2.49 -24.56
N SER A 99 -9.96 3.22 -25.68
CA SER A 99 -8.81 3.73 -26.42
C SER A 99 -7.98 4.71 -25.60
N LEU A 100 -8.63 5.60 -24.84
CA LEU A 100 -7.96 6.57 -23.96
C LEU A 100 -7.23 5.88 -22.81
N ILE A 101 -7.84 4.84 -22.22
CA ILE A 101 -7.19 4.03 -21.18
C ILE A 101 -5.96 3.31 -21.73
N ALA A 102 -6.08 2.69 -22.91
CA ALA A 102 -4.99 1.93 -23.53
C ALA A 102 -3.81 2.82 -23.94
N ASN A 103 -4.09 3.97 -24.56
CA ASN A 103 -3.06 4.84 -25.14
C ASN A 103 -2.36 5.73 -24.11
N TYR A 104 -3.08 6.17 -23.07
CA TYR A 104 -2.56 7.14 -22.09
C TYR A 104 -2.46 6.58 -20.67
N HIS A 105 -2.72 5.29 -20.49
CA HIS A 105 -2.65 4.58 -19.20
C HIS A 105 -3.46 5.28 -18.09
N LEU A 106 -4.68 5.72 -18.43
CA LEU A 106 -5.56 6.40 -17.49
C LEU A 106 -6.00 5.46 -16.36
N SER A 107 -5.93 5.93 -15.12
CA SER A 107 -6.44 5.22 -13.95
C SER A 107 -7.95 5.41 -13.74
N ARG A 108 -8.56 4.59 -12.88
CA ARG A 108 -9.98 4.64 -12.50
C ARG A 108 -10.51 6.04 -12.19
N GLU A 109 -9.73 6.89 -11.53
CA GLU A 109 -10.10 8.24 -11.13
C GLU A 109 -10.24 9.22 -12.30
N HIS A 110 -9.69 8.89 -13.46
CA HIS A 110 -9.88 9.66 -14.68
C HIS A 110 -11.20 9.31 -15.38
N ILE A 111 -11.77 8.16 -15.07
CA ILE A 111 -12.93 7.60 -15.77
C ILE A 111 -14.23 8.10 -15.13
N PRO A 112 -15.19 8.61 -15.92
CA PRO A 112 -16.50 9.00 -15.42
C PRO A 112 -17.21 7.89 -14.67
N THR A 113 -17.91 8.24 -13.58
CA THR A 113 -18.64 7.28 -12.73
C THR A 113 -19.59 6.37 -13.52
N ARG A 114 -20.21 6.89 -14.59
CA ARG A 114 -21.10 6.14 -15.49
C ARG A 114 -20.46 4.91 -16.14
N PHE A 115 -19.14 4.89 -16.32
CA PHE A 115 -18.40 3.78 -16.93
C PHE A 115 -17.81 2.82 -15.90
N LEU A 116 -17.81 3.15 -14.60
CA LEU A 116 -17.15 2.33 -13.57
C LEU A 116 -17.79 0.95 -13.37
N ASN A 117 -19.07 0.80 -13.70
CA ASN A 117 -19.79 -0.46 -13.61
C ASN A 117 -19.85 -1.23 -14.93
N ASN A 118 -19.32 -0.67 -16.02
CA ASN A 118 -19.31 -1.35 -17.31
C ASN A 118 -18.12 -2.31 -17.37
N ILE A 119 -18.37 -3.62 -17.33
CA ILE A 119 -17.31 -4.63 -17.34
C ILE A 119 -16.46 -4.59 -18.60
N ALA A 120 -17.03 -4.16 -19.74
CA ALA A 120 -16.29 -3.97 -20.98
C ALA A 120 -15.26 -2.84 -20.88
N VAL A 121 -15.40 -1.90 -19.94
CA VAL A 121 -14.37 -0.88 -19.69
C VAL A 121 -13.20 -1.44 -18.89
N TRP A 122 -13.43 -2.46 -18.05
CA TRP A 122 -12.47 -2.90 -17.04
C TRP A 122 -11.83 -4.25 -17.30
N GLU A 123 -12.48 -5.21 -17.96
CA GLU A 123 -11.99 -6.59 -18.17
C GLU A 123 -11.18 -7.16 -16.97
N ILE A 124 -11.63 -6.92 -15.74
CA ILE A 124 -11.03 -7.49 -14.51
C ILE A 124 -11.99 -8.58 -14.01
N LYS A 125 -11.83 -9.79 -14.54
CA LYS A 125 -12.65 -10.96 -14.19
C LYS A 125 -12.22 -11.66 -12.89
N ARG A 126 -11.06 -11.30 -12.30
CA ARG A 126 -10.30 -12.25 -11.47
C ARG A 126 -10.53 -12.18 -9.95
N VAL A 127 -11.02 -11.08 -9.39
CA VAL A 127 -10.97 -10.87 -7.91
C VAL A 127 -12.33 -11.04 -7.21
N LYS A 128 -13.45 -10.69 -7.86
CA LYS A 128 -14.78 -10.73 -7.21
C LYS A 128 -15.34 -12.14 -7.00
N GLU A 129 -15.03 -13.09 -7.88
CA GLU A 129 -15.53 -14.47 -7.82
C GLU A 129 -14.97 -15.25 -6.61
N GLN A 130 -13.81 -14.83 -6.08
CA GLN A 130 -13.11 -15.54 -5.01
C GLN A 130 -13.61 -15.17 -3.61
N CYS A 131 -14.16 -13.96 -3.41
CA CYS A 131 -14.65 -13.51 -2.10
C CYS A 131 -16.11 -13.92 -1.81
N GLN A 132 -16.91 -14.26 -2.82
CA GLN A 132 -18.33 -14.57 -2.66
C GLN A 132 -18.63 -16.02 -2.22
N GLN A 133 -17.61 -16.87 -2.08
CA GLN A 133 -17.76 -18.30 -1.77
C GLN A 133 -17.65 -18.65 -0.28
N SER A 134 -17.37 -17.70 0.61
CA SER A 134 -17.24 -17.98 2.05
C SER A 134 -18.60 -17.98 2.74
N PRO A 135 -19.12 -19.13 3.23
CA PRO A 135 -20.40 -19.18 3.89
C PRO A 135 -20.29 -18.77 5.37
N GLY A 136 -21.31 -18.04 5.84
CA GLY A 136 -21.94 -18.26 7.14
C GLY A 136 -21.20 -17.80 8.41
N ARG A 137 -21.91 -16.94 9.15
CA ARG A 137 -21.66 -16.45 10.52
C ARG A 137 -20.82 -17.40 11.40
N VAL A 138 -19.66 -16.90 11.83
CA VAL A 138 -18.68 -17.62 12.66
C VAL A 138 -18.87 -17.23 14.12
N SER A 139 -18.75 -18.20 15.03
CA SER A 139 -18.66 -17.95 16.47
C SER A 139 -17.44 -17.06 16.77
N GLU A 140 -17.60 -16.03 17.60
CA GLU A 140 -16.54 -15.11 18.07
C GLU A 140 -15.63 -15.74 19.15
N ASP A 141 -15.51 -17.08 19.19
CA ASP A 141 -14.67 -17.80 20.17
C ASP A 141 -13.34 -18.20 19.52
N LEU A 142 -12.28 -17.44 19.81
CA LEU A 142 -10.93 -17.72 19.32
C LEU A 142 -10.33 -19.02 19.88
N ALA A 143 -10.98 -19.70 20.83
CA ALA A 143 -10.59 -21.02 21.28
C ALA A 143 -11.04 -22.14 20.31
N VAL A 144 -11.98 -21.89 19.39
CA VAL A 144 -12.51 -22.92 18.48
C VAL A 144 -11.42 -23.58 17.62
N PRO A 145 -10.48 -22.85 16.99
CA PRO A 145 -9.45 -23.46 16.16
C PRO A 145 -8.56 -24.45 16.92
N PHE A 146 -8.11 -24.12 18.13
CA PHE A 146 -7.22 -25.03 18.86
C PHE A 146 -7.98 -26.20 19.53
N LYS A 147 -9.27 -26.06 19.88
CA LYS A 147 -10.14 -27.19 20.24
C LYS A 147 -10.25 -28.19 19.08
N TRP A 148 -10.49 -27.67 17.87
CA TRP A 148 -10.55 -28.48 16.66
C TRP A 148 -9.22 -29.18 16.40
N ALA A 149 -8.09 -28.48 16.50
CA ALA A 149 -6.76 -29.04 16.29
C ALA A 149 -6.44 -30.15 17.30
N ALA A 150 -6.77 -29.95 18.57
CA ALA A 150 -6.62 -30.96 19.63
C ALA A 150 -7.46 -32.22 19.35
N SER A 151 -8.74 -32.04 19.02
CA SER A 151 -9.65 -33.17 18.73
C SER A 151 -9.20 -34.04 17.55
N ARG A 152 -8.43 -33.45 16.62
CA ARG A 152 -7.91 -34.10 15.42
C ARG A 152 -6.42 -34.49 15.55
N GLN A 153 -5.79 -34.21 16.70
CA GLN A 153 -4.35 -34.39 16.93
C GLN A 153 -3.49 -33.81 15.81
N LYS A 154 -3.89 -32.65 15.26
CA LYS A 154 -3.13 -31.95 14.23
C LYS A 154 -1.99 -31.16 14.87
N ARG A 155 -0.82 -31.19 14.23
CA ARG A 155 0.37 -30.43 14.64
C ARG A 155 0.54 -29.24 13.72
N PHE A 156 0.86 -28.09 14.30
CA PHE A 156 1.12 -26.85 13.58
C PHE A 156 2.31 -26.13 14.22
N ASP A 157 3.31 -25.78 13.41
CA ASP A 157 4.51 -25.06 13.85
C ASP A 157 4.27 -23.56 13.95
N VAL A 158 3.36 -23.02 13.12
CA VAL A 158 3.00 -21.62 13.05
C VAL A 158 1.49 -21.49 13.02
N ILE A 159 0.92 -20.69 13.92
CA ILE A 159 -0.50 -20.41 14.01
C ILE A 159 -0.71 -18.91 13.86
N VAL A 160 -1.37 -18.51 12.78
CA VAL A 160 -1.72 -17.11 12.51
C VAL A 160 -3.20 -16.90 12.76
N VAL A 161 -3.54 -16.02 13.70
CA VAL A 161 -4.91 -15.68 14.09
C VAL A 161 -5.22 -14.28 13.58
N LEU A 162 -6.04 -14.19 12.52
CA LEU A 162 -6.59 -12.91 12.04
C LEU A 162 -7.88 -12.63 12.81
N THR A 163 -7.93 -11.56 13.59
CA THR A 163 -9.08 -11.27 14.47
C THR A 163 -9.30 -9.77 14.64
N ASP A 164 -10.55 -9.32 14.74
CA ASP A 164 -10.90 -7.97 15.20
C ASP A 164 -10.88 -7.87 16.74
N SER A 165 -10.30 -8.87 17.41
CA SER A 165 -10.12 -8.93 18.86
C SER A 165 -11.43 -8.85 19.64
N LEU A 166 -12.58 -9.00 18.96
CA LEU A 166 -13.89 -9.14 19.59
C LEU A 166 -14.08 -10.61 19.92
N THR A 167 -13.69 -10.99 21.14
CA THR A 167 -13.88 -12.36 21.61
C THR A 167 -15.05 -12.43 22.55
N SER A 168 -16.03 -13.26 22.24
CA SER A 168 -16.90 -13.83 23.27
C SER A 168 -16.08 -14.92 23.97
N CYS A 169 -15.39 -14.57 25.06
CA CYS A 169 -14.74 -15.57 25.88
C CYS A 169 -15.85 -16.49 26.45
N GLY A 170 -15.87 -17.75 26.00
CA GLY A 170 -16.66 -18.77 26.66
C GLY A 170 -16.08 -19.09 28.05
N TYR A 171 -16.18 -20.35 28.48
CA TYR A 171 -15.67 -20.78 29.78
C TYR A 171 -14.13 -20.76 29.94
N MET A 172 -13.35 -20.55 28.87
CA MET A 172 -11.88 -20.62 28.90
C MET A 172 -11.24 -19.61 27.94
N HIS A 173 -10.19 -18.92 28.40
CA HIS A 173 -9.44 -17.96 27.59
C HIS A 173 -8.68 -18.68 26.45
N PRO A 174 -8.64 -18.15 25.22
CA PRO A 174 -7.96 -18.78 24.08
C PRO A 174 -6.48 -19.10 24.33
N ALA A 175 -5.76 -18.21 25.02
CA ALA A 175 -4.36 -18.45 25.39
C ALA A 175 -4.17 -19.66 26.33
N GLU A 176 -5.14 -19.92 27.22
CA GLU A 176 -5.08 -21.10 28.09
C GLU A 176 -5.40 -22.38 27.32
N MET A 177 -6.37 -22.32 26.42
CA MET A 177 -6.71 -23.47 25.60
C MET A 177 -5.59 -23.80 24.60
N LEU A 178 -4.89 -22.80 24.06
CA LEU A 178 -3.66 -22.98 23.28
C LEU A 178 -2.62 -23.79 24.06
N LYS A 179 -2.34 -23.42 25.31
CA LYS A 179 -1.39 -24.16 26.17
C LYS A 179 -1.83 -25.61 26.39
N GLN A 180 -3.13 -25.85 26.58
CA GLN A 180 -3.66 -27.20 26.71
C GLN A 180 -3.48 -28.01 25.43
N TYR A 181 -3.77 -27.42 24.27
CA TYR A 181 -3.55 -28.03 22.96
C TYR A 181 -2.06 -28.40 22.75
N MET A 182 -1.13 -27.49 23.04
CA MET A 182 0.31 -27.74 22.86
C MET A 182 0.79 -28.91 23.74
N ARG A 183 0.34 -28.98 25.01
CA ARG A 183 0.63 -30.10 25.91
C ARG A 183 0.02 -31.42 25.44
N TYR A 184 -1.24 -31.39 25.00
CA TYR A 184 -1.98 -32.58 24.58
C TYR A 184 -1.38 -33.24 23.34
N VAL A 185 -0.90 -32.44 22.39
CA VAL A 185 -0.33 -32.92 21.11
C VAL A 185 1.21 -33.03 21.18
N ALA A 186 1.83 -32.74 22.32
CA ALA A 186 3.28 -32.76 22.54
C ALA A 186 4.03 -31.89 21.50
N ILE A 187 3.73 -30.59 21.47
CA ILE A 187 4.40 -29.60 20.63
C ILE A 187 5.30 -28.73 21.51
N ASP A 188 6.61 -28.82 21.28
CA ASP A 188 7.62 -28.15 22.12
C ASP A 188 8.05 -26.78 21.59
N LYS A 189 7.97 -26.56 20.26
CA LYS A 189 8.22 -25.27 19.60
C LYS A 189 7.02 -24.91 18.72
N TYR A 190 6.51 -23.70 18.90
CA TYR A 190 5.43 -23.13 18.10
C TYR A 190 5.68 -21.63 17.91
N HIS A 191 5.00 -21.03 16.94
CA HIS A 191 4.86 -19.58 16.83
C HIS A 191 3.39 -19.22 16.77
N LEU A 192 2.92 -18.40 17.71
CA LEU A 192 1.60 -17.79 17.68
C LEU A 192 1.76 -16.38 17.12
N ILE A 193 1.10 -16.07 16.01
CA ILE A 193 0.99 -14.71 15.49
C ILE A 193 -0.47 -14.27 15.59
N VAL A 194 -0.73 -13.20 16.32
CA VAL A 194 -2.04 -12.54 16.36
C VAL A 194 -1.97 -11.33 15.44
N VAL A 195 -2.89 -11.23 14.50
CA VAL A 195 -3.03 -10.06 13.62
C VAL A 195 -4.32 -9.35 13.96
N GLY A 196 -4.20 -8.25 14.70
CA GLY A 196 -5.31 -7.38 15.06
C GLY A 196 -5.86 -6.66 13.84
N MET A 197 -7.14 -6.84 13.53
CA MET A 197 -7.83 -6.24 12.38
C MET A 197 -8.47 -4.89 12.69
N THR A 198 -8.45 -4.49 13.97
CA THR A 198 -9.05 -3.27 14.51
C THR A 198 -8.16 -2.69 15.60
N ASP A 199 -8.31 -1.40 15.86
CA ASP A 199 -7.57 -0.68 16.89
C ASP A 199 -8.18 -0.96 18.28
N ASN A 200 -7.81 -2.09 18.87
CA ASN A 200 -8.25 -2.55 20.19
C ASN A 200 -7.03 -3.07 21.00
N ASP A 201 -6.98 -2.79 22.31
CA ASP A 201 -5.91 -3.25 23.22
C ASP A 201 -6.03 -4.75 23.61
N TYR A 202 -6.86 -5.53 22.92
CA TYR A 202 -7.09 -6.94 23.24
C TYR A 202 -6.25 -7.85 22.36
N THR A 203 -5.51 -8.76 23.00
CA THR A 203 -4.70 -9.77 22.34
C THR A 203 -4.72 -11.09 23.10
N ILE A 204 -4.63 -12.19 22.33
CA ILE A 204 -4.41 -13.53 22.90
C ILE A 204 -2.92 -13.88 22.98
N ALA A 205 -2.05 -13.04 22.41
CA ALA A 205 -0.61 -13.16 22.55
C ALA A 205 -0.21 -12.70 23.95
N SER A 206 0.39 -13.60 24.72
CA SER A 206 0.89 -13.27 26.06
C SER A 206 2.18 -12.45 25.93
N PRO A 207 2.33 -11.29 26.61
CA PRO A 207 3.52 -10.45 26.49
C PRO A 207 4.81 -11.10 27.04
N ILE A 208 4.67 -12.17 27.83
CA ILE A 208 5.79 -12.96 28.36
C ILE A 208 6.07 -14.24 27.56
N ASP A 209 5.26 -14.53 26.54
CA ASP A 209 5.48 -15.70 25.69
C ASP A 209 6.36 -15.30 24.50
N MET A 210 7.64 -15.71 24.53
CA MET A 210 8.60 -15.41 23.45
C MET A 210 8.22 -16.06 22.11
N ASN A 211 7.33 -17.05 22.14
CA ASN A 211 6.79 -17.73 20.97
C ASN A 211 5.52 -17.03 20.43
N ALA A 212 5.09 -15.93 21.04
CA ALA A 212 3.92 -15.16 20.60
C ALA A 212 4.33 -13.78 20.07
N LEU A 213 3.80 -13.42 18.90
CA LEU A 213 3.94 -12.11 18.27
C LEU A 213 2.55 -11.50 18.08
N ASP A 214 2.43 -10.22 18.43
CA ASP A 214 1.26 -9.42 18.09
C ASP A 214 1.59 -8.45 16.94
N VAL A 215 0.70 -8.36 15.96
CA VAL A 215 0.83 -7.49 14.79
C VAL A 215 -0.46 -6.73 14.59
N VAL A 216 -0.37 -5.40 14.48
CA VAL A 216 -1.53 -4.55 14.27
C VAL A 216 -1.71 -4.28 12.77
N GLY A 217 -2.85 -4.70 12.25
CA GLY A 217 -3.36 -4.31 10.93
C GLY A 217 -2.75 -5.01 9.73
N PHE A 218 -3.09 -4.47 8.56
CA PHE A 218 -2.68 -4.95 7.25
C PHE A 218 -1.63 -4.00 6.66
N ASP A 219 -0.46 -3.93 7.30
CA ASP A 219 0.70 -3.25 6.74
C ASP A 219 1.37 -4.10 5.65
N LEU A 220 2.00 -3.45 4.66
CA LEU A 220 2.70 -4.14 3.57
C LEU A 220 3.87 -4.99 4.09
N HIS A 221 4.47 -4.61 5.23
CA HIS A 221 5.60 -5.30 5.83
C HIS A 221 5.20 -6.40 6.81
N THR A 222 3.92 -6.52 7.20
CA THR A 222 3.41 -7.57 8.11
C THR A 222 3.87 -8.98 7.70
N PRO A 223 3.76 -9.42 6.43
CA PRO A 223 4.24 -10.75 6.04
C PRO A 223 5.76 -10.96 6.26
N SER A 224 6.57 -9.93 6.03
CA SER A 224 8.01 -9.98 6.25
C SER A 224 8.36 -10.07 7.73
N VAL A 225 7.64 -9.34 8.59
CA VAL A 225 7.80 -9.43 10.04
C VAL A 225 7.44 -10.82 10.54
N ILE A 226 6.31 -11.39 10.09
CA ILE A 226 5.89 -12.76 10.43
C ILE A 226 6.95 -13.78 10.01
N ARG A 227 7.48 -13.66 8.79
CA ARG A 227 8.54 -14.55 8.30
C ARG A 227 9.78 -14.47 9.17
N ASN A 228 10.24 -13.26 9.51
CA ASN A 228 11.44 -13.08 10.31
C ASN A 228 11.24 -13.63 11.73
N PHE A 229 10.07 -13.42 12.33
CA PHE A 229 9.71 -13.96 13.64
C PHE A 229 9.74 -15.50 13.66
N VAL A 230 9.12 -16.15 12.68
CA VAL A 230 9.13 -17.63 12.55
C VAL A 230 10.55 -18.19 12.39
N ASN A 231 11.46 -17.40 11.84
CA ASN A 231 12.87 -17.76 11.66
C ASN A 231 13.77 -17.29 12.82
N ASP A 232 13.22 -16.96 13.99
CA ASP A 232 13.94 -16.46 15.17
C ASP A 232 14.80 -15.21 14.87
N PHE A 233 14.37 -14.37 13.90
CA PHE A 233 15.12 -13.24 13.36
C PHE A 233 16.54 -13.58 12.89
N GLN A 234 16.80 -14.84 12.53
CA GLN A 234 18.07 -15.23 11.92
C GLN A 234 18.25 -14.47 10.61
N SER A 235 19.39 -13.80 10.47
CA SER A 235 19.81 -13.22 9.20
C SER A 235 19.93 -14.34 8.18
N ASP A 236 19.21 -14.22 7.06
CA ASP A 236 19.44 -15.08 5.90
C ASP A 236 20.93 -14.94 5.51
N PRO A 237 21.73 -16.03 5.55
CA PRO A 237 23.14 -15.97 5.18
C PRO A 237 23.35 -15.43 3.75
N SER A 238 22.34 -15.54 2.88
CA SER A 238 22.36 -15.00 1.52
C SER A 238 21.97 -13.52 1.41
N MET A 239 21.54 -12.89 2.51
CA MET A 239 21.24 -11.45 2.60
C MET A 239 22.23 -10.68 3.49
N GLN A 240 23.47 -11.15 3.62
CA GLN A 240 24.56 -10.26 4.01
C GLN A 240 24.76 -9.25 2.88
N THR A 241 24.18 -8.05 3.04
CA THR A 241 24.64 -6.90 2.28
C THR A 241 26.04 -6.58 2.80
N ASP A 242 27.03 -6.55 1.92
CA ASP A 242 28.38 -6.07 2.22
C ASP A 242 28.26 -4.79 3.06
N ASN A 243 28.77 -4.81 4.29
CA ASN A 243 28.81 -3.63 5.14
C ASN A 243 29.70 -2.61 4.43
N PRO A 244 29.16 -1.49 3.88
CA PRO A 244 29.95 -0.54 3.11
C PRO A 244 30.91 0.29 4.00
N TYR A 245 30.96 0.00 5.30
CA TYR A 245 31.80 0.64 6.29
C TYR A 245 32.79 -0.31 6.98
N ALA A 246 32.91 -1.56 6.52
CA ALA A 246 33.89 -2.51 7.08
C ALA A 246 35.34 -1.94 7.05
N ASP A 247 35.67 -1.19 6.01
CA ASP A 247 36.99 -0.56 5.83
C ASP A 247 37.25 0.59 6.82
N LEU A 248 36.20 1.14 7.47
CA LEU A 248 36.36 2.21 8.47
C LEU A 248 36.65 1.65 9.87
N GLU A 249 36.21 0.43 10.19
CA GLU A 249 36.50 -0.23 11.48
C GLU A 249 37.96 -0.73 11.55
N GLU A 250 38.61 -1.01 10.42
CA GLU A 250 40.05 -1.32 10.38
C GLU A 250 40.95 -0.08 10.59
N MET A 251 40.46 1.13 10.30
CA MET A 251 41.23 2.37 10.50
C MET A 251 41.25 2.87 11.95
N GLU A 252 40.28 2.48 12.80
CA GLU A 252 40.28 2.85 14.23
C GLU A 252 41.21 1.98 15.09
N ASN A 253 41.71 0.84 14.57
CA ASN A 253 42.59 -0.07 15.32
C ASN A 253 44.09 0.13 15.05
N VAL A 254 44.50 1.18 14.31
CA VAL A 254 45.91 1.46 14.00
C VAL A 254 46.30 2.86 14.47
N THR A 255 46.25 3.13 15.78
CA THR A 255 47.27 3.96 16.49
C THR A 255 47.02 3.97 18.00
N LEU A 256 47.66 3.05 18.71
CA LEU A 256 48.17 3.26 20.08
C LEU A 256 49.35 2.30 20.25
N TYR A 257 50.54 2.74 19.82
CA TYR A 257 51.87 2.59 20.45
C TYR A 257 52.90 3.29 19.57
#